data_AF-A0A354FRM1-F1
#
_entry.id   AF-A0A354FRM1-F1
#
_cell.length_a   1.000
_cell.length_b   1.000
_cell.length_c   1.000
_cell.angle_alpha   90.00
_cell.angle_beta   90.00
_cell.angle_gamma   90.00
#
_symmetry.space_group_name_H-M   'P 1'
#
loop_
_entity.id
_entity.type
_entity.pdbx_description
1 polymer ?
#
loop_
_entity_poly.entity_id
_entity_poly.type
_entity_poly.pdbx_seq_one_letter_code
_entity_poly.pdbx_strand_id
1 'polypeptide(L)'
;HGSTTASRLAKHTKVARVVALCGPRDQYQSWQALPSKTPENRFFGFSHTKDMGWTDFHYQRSWEMLGLHKFGPIIDVEKYKPPYSNTRRLVTNFNVENDANRAHSSVTPGNRSFKDKDGKLIHDPVWEYLYTHPVGNIGQATPSTKAFKKIKPQKVK
;
A
#
# COMPACT_ATOMS: atom_id res chain seq x y z
N HIS A 1 3.02 -3.94 -11.90
CA HIS A 1 2.34 -5.25 -11.79
C HIS A 1 2.81 -6.14 -10.63
N GLY A 2 4.02 -5.98 -10.07
CA GLY A 2 4.51 -6.85 -8.99
C GLY A 2 3.64 -6.91 -7.72
N SER A 3 3.02 -5.80 -7.32
CA SER A 3 2.15 -5.73 -6.12
C SER A 3 0.91 -6.64 -6.21
N THR A 4 0.26 -6.71 -7.38
CA THR A 4 -0.86 -7.62 -7.64
C THR A 4 -0.42 -9.07 -7.57
N THR A 5 0.66 -9.44 -8.26
CA THR A 5 1.17 -10.82 -8.27
C THR A 5 1.57 -11.28 -6.86
N ALA A 6 2.34 -10.47 -6.13
CA ALA A 6 2.76 -10.80 -4.77
C ALA A 6 1.57 -10.97 -3.82
N SER A 7 0.60 -10.05 -3.90
CA SER A 7 -0.60 -10.11 -3.07
C SER A 7 -1.47 -11.33 -3.40
N ARG A 8 -1.59 -11.69 -4.68
CA ARG A 8 -2.37 -12.85 -5.13
C ARG A 8 -1.69 -14.17 -4.76
N LEU A 9 -0.37 -14.26 -4.92
CA LEU A 9 0.42 -15.40 -4.42
C LEU A 9 0.19 -15.61 -2.94
N ALA A 10 0.23 -14.54 -2.14
CA ALA A 10 0.05 -14.61 -0.69
C ALA A 10 -1.35 -15.10 -0.25
N LYS A 11 -2.36 -14.99 -1.11
CA LYS A 11 -3.68 -15.62 -0.87
C LYS A 11 -3.59 -17.14 -0.88
N HIS A 12 -2.73 -17.72 -1.73
CA HIS A 12 -2.63 -19.17 -1.95
C HIS A 12 -1.43 -19.82 -1.24
N THR A 13 -0.37 -19.06 -1.01
CA THR A 13 0.87 -19.51 -0.37
C THR A 13 1.17 -18.65 0.83
N LYS A 14 1.38 -19.26 2.00
CA LYS A 14 1.77 -18.52 3.20
C LYS A 14 3.18 -17.98 3.03
N VAL A 15 3.34 -16.66 3.08
CA VAL A 15 4.64 -15.99 3.05
C VAL A 15 4.95 -15.29 4.37
N ALA A 16 6.22 -14.93 4.56
CA ALA A 16 6.65 -14.20 5.74
C ALA A 16 6.09 -12.76 5.76
N ARG A 17 6.03 -12.12 4.59
CA ARG A 17 5.65 -10.72 4.41
C ARG A 17 5.26 -10.45 2.95
N VAL A 18 4.34 -9.51 2.74
CA VAL A 18 4.00 -8.96 1.42
C VAL A 18 4.18 -7.45 1.47
N VAL A 19 4.97 -6.91 0.54
CA VAL A 19 5.12 -5.46 0.35
C VAL A 19 4.48 -5.08 -0.98
N ALA A 20 3.42 -4.28 -0.92
CA ALA A 20 2.65 -3.83 -2.06
C ALA A 20 2.94 -2.34 -2.33
N LEU A 21 3.86 -2.09 -3.26
CA LEU A 21 4.17 -0.75 -3.75
C LEU A 21 3.20 -0.38 -4.88
N CYS A 22 2.47 0.72 -4.73
CA CYS A 22 1.42 1.19 -5.66
C CYS A 22 0.51 0.06 -6.19
N GLY A 23 -0.18 -0.62 -5.27
CA GLY A 23 -1.12 -1.68 -5.60
C GLY A 23 -1.61 -2.45 -4.37
N PRO A 24 -2.28 -3.60 -4.56
CA PRO A 24 -2.59 -4.23 -5.86
C PRO A 24 -3.67 -3.47 -6.65
N ARG A 25 -3.54 -3.47 -7.98
CA ARG A 25 -4.47 -2.82 -8.93
C ARG A 25 -5.28 -3.88 -9.66
N ASP A 26 -6.50 -4.17 -9.18
CA ASP A 26 -7.52 -4.97 -9.89
C ASP A 26 -8.91 -4.42 -9.51
N GLN A 27 -9.25 -3.28 -10.08
CA GLN A 27 -10.41 -2.47 -9.65
C GLN A 27 -11.77 -3.16 -9.83
N TYR A 28 -11.88 -4.13 -10.74
CA TYR A 28 -13.12 -4.86 -11.02
C TYR A 28 -13.18 -6.24 -10.37
N GLN A 29 -12.09 -6.70 -9.75
CA GLN A 29 -12.06 -8.01 -9.11
C GLN A 29 -12.17 -7.89 -7.59
N SER A 30 -12.65 -8.96 -6.96
CA SER A 30 -12.88 -9.02 -5.52
C SER A 30 -11.99 -10.02 -4.79
N TRP A 31 -11.02 -10.62 -5.48
CA TRP A 31 -10.15 -11.66 -4.93
C TRP A 31 -9.40 -11.21 -3.66
N GLN A 32 -9.16 -9.90 -3.50
CA GLN A 32 -8.48 -9.34 -2.33
C GLN A 32 -9.21 -9.71 -1.03
N ALA A 33 -10.54 -9.78 -1.06
CA ALA A 33 -11.40 -10.11 0.09
C ALA A 33 -11.60 -11.61 0.32
N LEU A 34 -11.11 -12.49 -0.57
CA LEU A 34 -11.17 -13.93 -0.35
C LEU A 34 -10.27 -14.33 0.84
N PRO A 35 -10.44 -15.52 1.43
CA PRO A 35 -9.52 -16.03 2.45
C PRO A 35 -8.05 -16.01 2.00
N SER A 36 -7.12 -15.83 2.94
CA SER A 36 -5.69 -15.75 2.68
C SER A 36 -4.91 -16.79 3.48
N LYS A 37 -4.01 -17.53 2.83
CA LYS A 37 -3.03 -18.41 3.50
C LYS A 37 -1.99 -17.61 4.30
N THR A 38 -1.68 -16.39 3.84
CA THR A 38 -0.85 -15.44 4.60
C THR A 38 -1.72 -14.61 5.56
N PRO A 39 -1.41 -14.57 6.87
CA PRO A 39 -2.07 -13.68 7.82
C PRO A 39 -2.09 -12.21 7.34
N GLU A 40 -3.23 -11.54 7.48
CA GLU A 40 -3.43 -10.17 6.97
C GLU A 40 -2.43 -9.15 7.55
N ASN A 41 -1.98 -9.34 8.80
CA ASN A 41 -1.00 -8.46 9.46
C ASN A 41 0.40 -8.50 8.83
N ARG A 42 0.65 -9.39 7.86
CA ARG A 42 1.92 -9.51 7.13
C ARG A 42 1.92 -8.78 5.80
N PHE A 43 0.81 -8.17 5.41
CA PHE A 43 0.71 -7.32 4.23
C PHE A 43 1.01 -5.87 4.60
N PHE A 44 1.81 -5.20 3.80
CA PHE A 44 2.18 -3.80 3.96
C PHE A 44 1.98 -3.07 2.63
N GLY A 45 1.34 -1.91 2.65
CA GLY A 45 1.12 -1.05 1.50
C GLY A 45 1.92 0.24 1.59
N PHE A 46 2.50 0.65 0.47
CA PHE A 46 3.07 2.00 0.31
C PHE A 46 2.71 2.54 -1.08
N SER A 47 2.17 3.76 -1.12
CA SER A 47 1.74 4.39 -2.37
C SER A 47 1.96 5.89 -2.35
N HIS A 48 2.10 6.49 -3.52
CA HIS A 48 2.01 7.94 -3.67
C HIS A 48 0.54 8.37 -3.83
N THR A 49 0.14 9.48 -3.21
CA THR A 49 -1.25 9.97 -3.25
C THR A 49 -1.68 10.55 -4.62
N LYS A 50 -0.71 10.91 -5.45
CA LYS A 50 -0.90 11.32 -6.86
C LYS A 50 -0.79 10.16 -7.87
N ASP A 51 -0.61 8.94 -7.42
CA ASP A 51 -0.70 7.77 -8.31
C ASP A 51 -2.15 7.61 -8.79
N MET A 52 -2.34 7.29 -10.08
CA MET A 52 -3.67 7.06 -10.67
C MET A 52 -4.50 6.04 -9.88
N GLY A 53 -3.90 4.94 -9.42
CA GLY A 53 -4.60 3.94 -8.63
C GLY A 53 -4.96 4.42 -7.22
N TRP A 54 -4.31 5.45 -6.70
CA TRP A 54 -4.76 6.13 -5.48
C TRP A 54 -5.89 7.12 -5.78
N THR A 55 -5.74 7.97 -6.80
CA THR A 55 -6.76 8.97 -7.16
C THR A 55 -8.08 8.32 -7.57
N ASP A 56 -8.01 7.16 -8.23
CA ASP A 56 -9.17 6.40 -8.69
C ASP A 56 -9.68 5.39 -7.64
N PHE A 57 -9.22 5.53 -6.39
CA PHE A 57 -9.66 4.73 -5.23
C PHE A 57 -9.37 3.22 -5.36
N HIS A 58 -8.44 2.81 -6.22
CA HIS A 58 -8.11 1.39 -6.43
C HIS A 58 -7.33 0.82 -5.25
N TYR A 59 -6.30 1.53 -4.78
CA TYR A 59 -5.43 1.02 -3.71
C TYR A 59 -6.09 1.08 -2.34
N GLN A 60 -6.80 2.16 -2.04
CA GLN A 60 -7.57 2.30 -0.81
C GLN A 60 -8.59 1.15 -0.68
N ARG A 61 -9.31 0.85 -1.77
CA ARG A 61 -10.21 -0.29 -1.85
C ARG A 61 -9.47 -1.61 -1.65
N SER A 62 -8.42 -1.86 -2.41
CA SER A 62 -7.64 -3.10 -2.32
C SER A 62 -7.09 -3.34 -0.91
N TRP A 63 -6.51 -2.31 -0.29
CA TRP A 63 -5.96 -2.37 1.07
C TRP A 63 -7.05 -2.62 2.10
N GLU A 64 -8.24 -2.05 1.93
CA GLU A 64 -9.36 -2.37 2.78
C GLU A 64 -9.80 -3.83 2.64
N MET A 65 -9.92 -4.32 1.41
CA MET A 65 -10.32 -5.71 1.12
C MET A 65 -9.28 -6.73 1.58
N LEU A 66 -8.00 -6.36 1.61
CA LEU A 66 -6.93 -7.14 2.23
C LEU A 66 -6.94 -7.07 3.77
N GLY A 67 -7.81 -6.27 4.38
CA GLY A 67 -7.95 -6.16 5.83
C GLY A 67 -6.96 -5.21 6.51
N LEU A 68 -6.17 -4.42 5.75
CA LEU A 68 -5.07 -3.62 6.32
C LEU A 68 -5.55 -2.56 7.34
N HIS A 69 -6.81 -2.15 7.26
CA HIS A 69 -7.43 -1.23 8.21
C HIS A 69 -7.53 -1.77 9.64
N LYS A 70 -7.41 -3.09 9.83
CA LYS A 70 -7.34 -3.74 11.15
C LYS A 70 -6.01 -3.49 11.86
N PHE A 71 -5.00 -2.96 11.17
CA PHE A 71 -3.63 -2.82 11.67
C PHE A 71 -3.10 -1.39 11.48
N GLY A 72 -3.82 -0.38 11.97
CA GLY A 72 -3.37 1.02 11.94
C GLY A 72 -3.98 1.87 10.82
N PRO A 73 -4.06 3.21 10.99
CA PRO A 73 -4.60 4.19 10.03
C PRO A 73 -3.75 4.31 8.75
N ILE A 74 -4.24 5.00 7.72
CA ILE A 74 -3.36 5.45 6.63
C ILE A 74 -2.45 6.55 7.20
N ILE A 75 -1.14 6.39 7.07
CA ILE A 75 -0.14 7.34 7.57
C ILE A 75 0.63 7.99 6.42
N ASP A 76 0.70 9.31 6.46
CA ASP A 76 1.55 10.15 5.62
C ASP A 76 2.99 10.14 6.16
N VAL A 77 3.92 9.56 5.42
CA VAL A 77 5.32 9.35 5.85
C VAL A 77 6.12 10.65 5.94
N GLU A 78 5.65 11.74 5.32
CA GLU A 78 6.26 13.05 5.50
C GLU A 78 5.91 13.68 6.86
N LYS A 79 4.81 13.25 7.50
CA LYS A 79 4.30 13.80 8.77
C LYS A 79 4.62 12.96 9.99
N TYR A 80 4.98 11.70 9.79
CA TYR A 80 5.23 10.74 10.86
C TYR A 80 6.57 10.05 10.63
N LYS A 81 7.24 9.68 11.72
CA LYS A 81 8.47 8.87 11.69
C LYS A 81 8.16 7.40 12.02
N PRO A 82 9.05 6.45 11.68
CA PRO A 82 8.94 5.08 12.17
C PRO A 82 8.73 5.04 13.70
N PRO A 83 7.91 4.10 14.23
CA PRO A 83 7.32 2.96 13.53
C PRO A 83 5.96 3.26 12.88
N TYR A 84 5.64 4.51 12.55
CA TYR A 84 4.43 4.92 11.83
C TYR A 84 3.13 4.39 12.48
N SER A 85 3.05 4.49 13.80
CA SER A 85 1.93 3.93 14.58
C SER A 85 1.68 2.44 14.29
N ASN A 86 2.73 1.69 13.92
CA ASN A 86 2.70 0.28 13.55
C ASN A 86 1.72 -0.05 12.41
N THR A 87 1.45 0.92 11.51
CA THR A 87 0.46 0.73 10.45
C THR A 87 0.90 -0.22 9.33
N ARG A 88 -0.06 -0.80 8.62
CA ARG A 88 0.16 -1.50 7.34
C ARG A 88 -0.12 -0.65 6.11
N ARG A 89 -0.48 0.63 6.29
CA ARG A 89 -0.94 1.53 5.21
C ARG A 89 -0.15 2.83 5.23
N LEU A 90 0.92 2.89 4.45
CA LEU A 90 1.74 4.09 4.30
C LEU A 90 1.42 4.79 2.99
N VAL A 91 1.46 6.11 3.01
CA VAL A 91 1.41 6.93 1.80
C VAL A 91 2.46 8.02 1.86
N THR A 92 2.82 8.52 0.69
CA THR A 92 3.59 9.75 0.54
C THR A 92 2.84 10.75 -0.33
N ASN A 93 3.06 12.03 -0.08
CA ASN A 93 2.48 13.13 -0.86
C ASN A 93 3.51 14.17 -1.30
N PHE A 94 4.81 13.80 -1.34
CA PHE A 94 5.85 14.72 -1.79
C PHE A 94 5.53 15.27 -3.19
N ASN A 95 6.03 16.47 -3.49
CA ASN A 95 5.73 17.10 -4.75
C ASN A 95 6.38 16.34 -5.91
N VAL A 96 5.55 15.80 -6.80
CA VAL A 96 5.95 15.12 -8.05
C VAL A 96 5.71 15.98 -9.29
N GLU A 97 5.44 17.29 -9.13
CA GLU A 97 5.22 18.23 -10.24
C GLU A 97 4.05 17.78 -11.16
N ASN A 98 3.02 17.20 -10.55
CA ASN A 98 1.86 16.60 -11.25
C ASN A 98 2.21 15.43 -12.20
N ASP A 99 3.42 14.86 -12.12
CA ASP A 99 3.79 13.64 -12.86
C ASP A 99 3.26 12.38 -12.13
N ALA A 100 2.13 11.85 -12.62
CA ALA A 100 1.57 10.60 -12.13
C ALA A 100 2.48 9.37 -12.34
N ASN A 101 3.37 9.39 -13.34
CA ASN A 101 4.34 8.31 -13.57
C ASN A 101 5.49 8.38 -12.55
N ARG A 102 5.92 9.59 -12.18
CA ARG A 102 6.83 9.80 -11.05
C ARG A 102 6.17 9.35 -9.75
N ALA A 103 4.91 9.75 -9.50
CA ALA A 103 4.15 9.25 -8.34
C ALA A 103 4.18 7.72 -8.27
N HIS A 104 3.85 7.04 -9.37
CA HIS A 104 3.83 5.57 -9.43
C HIS A 104 5.17 4.92 -9.14
N SER A 105 6.25 5.46 -9.71
CA SER A 105 7.57 4.83 -9.61
C SER A 105 8.36 5.24 -8.37
N SER A 106 8.00 6.35 -7.72
CA SER A 106 8.75 6.95 -6.62
C SER A 106 8.79 6.11 -5.34
N VAL A 107 7.80 5.24 -5.15
CA VAL A 107 7.67 4.38 -3.95
C VAL A 107 8.60 3.16 -3.95
N THR A 108 9.30 2.92 -5.07
CA THR A 108 10.40 1.96 -5.17
C THR A 108 11.72 2.73 -5.12
N PRO A 109 12.76 2.25 -4.41
CA PRO A 109 14.05 2.92 -4.40
C PRO A 109 14.60 3.08 -5.83
N GLY A 110 14.94 4.31 -6.23
CA GLY A 110 15.49 4.56 -7.56
C GLY A 110 15.53 6.03 -7.96
N ASN A 111 15.64 6.26 -9.28
CA ASN A 111 15.85 7.60 -9.83
C ASN A 111 14.67 8.56 -9.64
N ARG A 112 13.44 8.03 -9.51
CA ARG A 112 12.22 8.81 -9.32
C ARG A 112 11.83 9.03 -7.85
N SER A 113 12.57 8.44 -6.91
CA SER A 113 12.32 8.58 -5.48
C SER A 113 12.51 10.02 -5.01
N PHE A 114 11.90 10.34 -3.87
CA PHE A 114 12.14 11.62 -3.21
C PHE A 114 13.56 11.63 -2.61
N LYS A 115 14.36 12.61 -3.02
CA LYS A 115 15.76 12.78 -2.63
C LYS A 115 15.98 14.13 -1.97
N ASP A 116 16.88 14.21 -1.01
CA ASP A 116 17.39 15.49 -0.54
C ASP A 116 18.44 16.07 -1.49
N LYS A 117 19.03 17.20 -1.08
CA LYS A 117 20.04 17.95 -1.83
C LYS A 117 21.31 17.14 -2.07
N ASP A 118 21.61 16.20 -1.18
CA ASP A 118 22.79 15.32 -1.25
C ASP A 118 22.48 14.02 -2.00
N GLY A 119 21.26 13.88 -2.53
CA GLY A 119 20.81 12.71 -3.27
C GLY A 119 20.37 11.53 -2.40
N LYS A 120 20.35 11.69 -1.07
CA LYS A 120 19.88 10.64 -0.15
C LYS A 120 18.39 10.41 -0.32
N LEU A 121 17.98 9.15 -0.29
CA LEU A 121 16.59 8.78 -0.42
C LEU A 121 15.83 9.09 0.88
N ILE A 122 14.87 10.01 0.82
CA ILE A 122 14.07 10.42 1.98
C ILE A 122 13.26 9.25 2.55
N HIS A 123 12.85 8.31 1.69
CA HIS A 123 12.02 7.16 2.07
C HIS A 123 12.81 5.93 2.52
N ASP A 124 14.12 6.02 2.76
CA ASP A 124 14.92 4.93 3.34
C ASP A 124 14.26 4.32 4.60
N PRO A 125 13.80 5.11 5.59
CA PRO A 125 13.14 4.56 6.77
C PRO A 125 11.78 3.91 6.48
N VAL A 126 11.14 4.25 5.35
CA VAL A 126 9.90 3.61 4.91
C VAL A 126 10.21 2.21 4.42
N TRP A 127 11.22 2.03 3.55
CA TRP A 127 11.58 0.71 3.06
C TRP A 127 12.11 -0.18 4.19
N GLU A 128 12.95 0.35 5.08
CA GLU A 128 13.36 -0.38 6.28
C GLU A 128 12.15 -0.89 7.05
N TYR A 129 11.20 0.00 7.38
CA TYR A 129 9.97 -0.38 8.07
C TYR A 129 9.18 -1.46 7.31
N LEU A 130 8.96 -1.28 6.00
CA LEU A 130 8.21 -2.23 5.18
C LEU A 130 8.85 -3.62 5.21
N TYR A 131 10.19 -3.70 5.14
CA TYR A 131 10.91 -4.96 4.98
C TYR A 131 11.40 -5.59 6.29
N THR A 132 11.44 -4.88 7.42
CA THR A 132 12.00 -5.41 8.68
C THR A 132 11.04 -5.33 9.87
N HIS A 133 10.07 -4.40 9.88
CA HIS A 133 9.21 -4.16 11.06
C HIS A 133 8.50 -5.43 11.57
N PRO A 134 8.59 -5.77 12.86
CA PRO A 134 7.98 -6.99 13.39
C PRO A 134 6.49 -7.10 13.05
N VAL A 135 6.10 -8.19 12.38
CA VAL A 135 4.72 -8.35 11.89
C VAL A 135 3.68 -8.49 13.02
N GLY A 136 4.13 -8.85 14.23
CA GLY A 136 3.30 -8.89 15.44
C GLY A 136 3.03 -7.52 16.05
N ASN A 137 3.85 -6.51 15.77
CA ASN A 137 3.64 -5.14 16.23
C ASN A 137 2.65 -4.46 15.28
N ILE A 138 1.40 -4.34 15.74
CA ILE A 138 0.27 -3.83 14.94
C ILE A 138 -0.25 -2.50 15.49
N GLY A 139 -0.71 -1.63 14.58
CA GLY A 139 -1.36 -0.37 14.93
C GLY A 139 -2.82 -0.57 15.36
N GLN A 140 -3.38 0.47 16.00
CA GLN A 140 -4.79 0.48 16.39
C GLN A 140 -5.70 0.38 15.15
N ALA A 141 -6.64 -0.57 15.19
CA ALA A 141 -7.60 -0.75 14.10
C ALA A 141 -8.43 0.52 13.85
N THR A 142 -8.72 0.81 12.59
CA THR A 142 -9.64 1.88 12.19
C THR A 142 -10.91 1.29 11.57
N PRO A 143 -12.05 1.99 11.59
CA PRO A 143 -13.26 1.54 10.92
C PRO A 143 -13.05 1.21 9.43
N SER A 144 -13.73 0.16 8.95
CA SER A 144 -13.83 -0.15 7.52
C SER A 144 -14.57 0.97 6.78
N THR A 145 -14.09 1.35 5.58
CA THR A 145 -14.78 2.34 4.71
C THR A 145 -15.89 1.71 3.86
N LYS A 146 -16.17 0.42 4.08
CA LYS A 146 -17.07 -0.45 3.32
C LYS A 146 -16.75 -0.45 1.82
N ALA A 147 -15.47 -0.40 1.45
CA ALA A 147 -15.05 -0.28 0.04
C ALA A 147 -15.58 -1.38 -0.89
N PHE A 148 -15.83 -2.58 -0.36
CA PHE A 148 -16.49 -3.66 -1.11
C PHE A 148 -17.87 -3.27 -1.66
N LYS A 149 -18.63 -2.44 -0.94
CA LYS A 149 -19.96 -1.98 -1.38
C LYS A 149 -19.90 -0.89 -2.47
N LYS A 150 -18.70 -0.37 -2.76
CA LYS A 150 -18.46 0.70 -3.74
C LYS A 150 -18.04 0.16 -5.12
N ILE A 151 -18.09 -1.16 -5.32
CA ILE A 151 -17.76 -1.81 -6.59
C ILE A 151 -18.86 -1.49 -7.60
N LYS A 152 -18.53 -0.71 -8.64
CA LYS A 152 -19.39 -0.60 -9.82
C LYS A 152 -19.22 -1.89 -10.64
N PRO A 153 -20.29 -2.63 -10.94
CA PRO A 153 -20.22 -3.76 -11.86
C PRO A 153 -19.68 -3.28 -13.22
N GLN A 154 -18.88 -4.11 -13.88
CA GLN A 154 -18.51 -3.85 -15.27
C GLN A 154 -19.79 -3.88 -16.11
N LYS A 155 -20.11 -2.80 -16.82
CA LYS A 155 -21.02 -2.90 -17.96
C LYS A 155 -20.28 -3.72 -19.00
N VAL A 156 -20.65 -4.99 -19.12
CA VAL A 156 -20.21 -5.82 -20.24
C VAL A 156 -20.69 -5.11 -21.50
N LYS A 157 -19.76 -4.74 -22.38
CA LYS A 157 -20.09 -4.31 -23.74
C LYS A 157 -20.20 -5.54 -24.62
#